data_AF-A0A9X1V649-F1
#
_entry.id   AF-A0A9X1V649-F1
#
_cell.length_a   1.000
_cell.length_b   1.000
_cell.length_c   1.000
_cell.angle_alpha   90.00
_cell.angle_beta   90.00
_cell.angle_gamma   90.00
#
_symmetry.space_group_name_H-M   'P 1'
#
loop_
_entity.id
_entity.type
_entity.pdbx_description
1 polymer ?
#
loop_
_entity_poly.entity_id
_entity_poly.type
_entity_poly.pdbx_seq_one_letter_code
_entity_poly.pdbx_strand_id
1 'polypeptide(L)'
;MADFYGFSIIDIITISISTLAIIISVWDRISNNLANQKSDKKAEKALKLAQGVTEIEIRNSISQARHRVDSFAVELKKFKIDNPTADLSSHQTLFYSILEDFINQYDRACMLYLDNKIDKKRFKKEYKKELVNLVENGKYKNKYFSKKNLRFESIISVYKKFKK
;
A
#
# COMPACT_ATOMS: atom_id res chain seq x y z
N MET A 1 -22.35 -48.36 53.98
CA MET A 1 -22.11 -47.39 52.89
C MET A 1 -23.47 -47.07 52.32
N ALA A 2 -23.90 -45.81 52.40
CA ALA A 2 -25.25 -45.43 51.99
C ALA A 2 -25.26 -45.23 50.47
N ASP A 3 -25.60 -46.28 49.74
CA ASP A 3 -25.88 -46.20 48.31
C ASP A 3 -27.29 -45.62 48.14
N PHE A 4 -27.36 -44.38 47.67
CA PHE A 4 -28.63 -43.77 47.30
C PHE A 4 -28.86 -44.08 45.81
N TYR A 5 -29.90 -44.87 45.48
CA TYR A 5 -30.22 -45.29 44.11
C TYR A 5 -29.12 -46.08 43.36
N GLY A 6 -28.22 -46.77 44.08
CA GLY A 6 -27.18 -47.63 43.48
C GLY A 6 -25.93 -46.88 42.96
N PHE A 7 -25.81 -45.59 43.24
CA PHE A 7 -24.62 -44.79 42.96
C PHE A 7 -23.90 -44.40 44.25
N SER A 8 -22.56 -44.38 44.19
CA SER A 8 -21.76 -43.86 45.30
C SER A 8 -21.81 -42.32 45.33
N ILE A 9 -21.61 -41.72 46.51
CA ILE A 9 -21.55 -40.26 46.68
C ILE A 9 -20.50 -39.63 45.73
N ILE A 10 -19.41 -40.35 45.46
CA ILE A 10 -18.32 -39.91 44.59
C ILE A 10 -18.79 -39.81 43.13
N ASP A 11 -19.66 -40.71 42.68
CA ASP A 11 -20.19 -40.70 41.31
C ASP A 11 -21.07 -39.47 41.07
N ILE A 12 -21.90 -39.11 42.05
CA ILE A 12 -22.77 -37.91 41.99
C ILE A 12 -21.94 -36.63 41.88
N ILE A 13 -20.83 -36.54 42.64
CA ILE A 13 -19.93 -35.38 42.60
C ILE A 13 -19.23 -35.28 41.24
N THR A 14 -18.72 -36.41 40.72
CA THR A 14 -18.04 -36.47 39.42
C THR A 14 -18.94 -36.04 38.27
N ILE A 15 -20.19 -36.53 38.25
CA ILE A 15 -21.19 -36.15 37.24
C ILE A 15 -21.49 -34.64 37.31
N SER A 16 -21.59 -34.09 38.52
CA SER A 16 -21.86 -32.66 38.72
C SER A 16 -20.74 -31.78 38.18
N ILE A 17 -19.48 -32.12 38.49
CA ILE A 17 -18.29 -31.40 37.99
C ILE A 17 -18.22 -31.48 36.46
N SER A 18 -18.43 -32.67 35.91
CA SER A 18 -18.38 -32.90 34.46
C SER A 18 -19.46 -32.10 33.73
N THR A 19 -20.67 -32.03 34.29
CA THR A 19 -21.77 -31.25 33.74
C THR A 19 -21.47 -29.76 33.74
N LEU A 20 -20.93 -29.23 34.85
CA LEU A 20 -20.49 -27.83 34.94
C LEU A 20 -19.38 -27.51 33.94
N ALA A 21 -18.40 -28.40 33.76
CA ALA A 21 -17.33 -28.22 32.80
C ALA A 21 -17.84 -28.11 31.35
N ILE A 22 -18.84 -28.93 30.98
CA ILE A 22 -19.47 -28.86 29.66
C ILE A 22 -20.18 -27.51 29.46
N ILE A 23 -20.92 -27.03 30.46
CA ILE A 23 -21.63 -25.74 30.39
C ILE A 23 -20.63 -24.59 30.19
N ILE A 24 -19.55 -24.56 30.98
CA ILE A 24 -18.49 -23.55 30.85
C ILE A 24 -17.86 -23.63 29.47
N SER A 25 -17.53 -24.84 28.98
CA SER A 25 -16.93 -25.02 27.66
C SER A 25 -17.83 -24.53 26.51
N VAL A 26 -19.13 -24.82 26.58
CA VAL A 26 -20.10 -24.34 25.59
C VAL A 26 -20.21 -22.81 25.63
N TRP A 27 -20.27 -22.23 26.83
CA TRP A 27 -20.31 -20.78 27.00
C TRP A 27 -19.04 -20.10 26.48
N ASP A 28 -17.86 -20.63 26.82
CA ASP A 28 -16.57 -20.16 26.34
C ASP A 28 -16.49 -20.23 24.83
N ARG A 29 -16.95 -21.32 24.21
CA ARG A 29 -16.96 -21.46 22.75
C ARG A 29 -17.82 -20.39 22.08
N ILE A 30 -19.00 -20.09 22.63
CA ILE A 30 -19.89 -19.04 22.11
C ILE A 30 -19.25 -17.66 22.30
N SER A 31 -18.74 -17.36 23.49
CA SER A 31 -18.08 -16.10 23.83
C SER A 31 -16.86 -15.85 22.94
N ASN A 32 -16.01 -16.87 22.77
CA ASN A 32 -14.82 -16.82 21.92
C ASN A 32 -15.19 -16.60 20.46
N ASN A 33 -16.27 -17.20 19.95
CA ASN A 33 -16.69 -16.97 18.58
C ASN A 33 -17.14 -15.51 18.34
N LEU A 34 -17.84 -14.92 19.31
CA LEU A 34 -18.21 -13.49 19.28
C LEU A 34 -16.98 -12.57 19.41
N ALA A 35 -16.02 -12.92 20.26
CA ALA A 35 -14.77 -12.19 20.42
C ALA A 35 -13.93 -12.25 19.13
N ASN A 36 -13.85 -13.41 18.49
CA ASN A 36 -13.16 -13.61 17.21
C ASN A 36 -13.77 -12.74 16.11
N GLN A 37 -15.09 -12.73 15.94
CA GLN A 37 -15.74 -11.85 14.97
C GLN A 37 -15.47 -10.36 15.20
N LYS A 38 -15.44 -9.93 16.48
CA LYS A 38 -15.07 -8.55 16.83
C LYS A 38 -13.59 -8.27 16.51
N SER A 39 -12.72 -9.24 16.75
CA SER A 39 -11.29 -9.18 16.42
C SER A 39 -11.07 -9.06 14.91
N ASP A 40 -11.75 -9.88 14.11
CA ASP A 40 -11.66 -9.87 12.64
C ASP A 40 -12.10 -8.52 12.07
N LYS A 41 -13.22 -7.97 12.57
CA LYS A 41 -13.67 -6.62 12.18
C LYS A 41 -12.67 -5.53 12.55
N LYS A 42 -11.99 -5.65 13.70
CA LYS A 42 -10.93 -4.71 14.09
C LYS A 42 -9.70 -4.87 13.20
N ALA A 43 -9.31 -6.09 12.87
CA ALA A 43 -8.20 -6.39 11.96
C ALA A 43 -8.49 -5.83 10.55
N GLU A 44 -9.71 -6.00 10.04
CA GLU A 44 -10.12 -5.44 8.74
C GLU A 44 -10.06 -3.90 8.75
N LYS A 45 -10.56 -3.26 9.83
CA LYS A 45 -10.46 -1.80 9.98
C LYS A 45 -9.00 -1.34 10.05
N ALA A 46 -8.16 -2.03 10.81
CA ALA A 46 -6.73 -1.72 10.90
C ALA A 46 -6.03 -1.86 9.54
N LEU A 47 -6.37 -2.88 8.76
CA LEU A 47 -5.85 -3.06 7.39
C LEU A 47 -6.28 -1.91 6.48
N LYS A 48 -7.55 -1.49 6.52
CA LYS A 48 -8.04 -0.34 5.74
C LYS A 48 -7.35 0.97 6.14
N LEU A 49 -7.11 1.17 7.43
CA LEU A 49 -6.35 2.32 7.92
C LEU A 49 -4.90 2.28 7.41
N ALA A 50 -4.24 1.12 7.49
CA ALA A 50 -2.88 0.94 6.97
C ALA A 50 -2.81 1.24 5.45
N GLN A 51 -3.78 0.74 4.67
CA GLN A 51 -3.91 1.08 3.24
C GLN A 51 -4.03 2.59 3.02
N GLY A 52 -4.87 3.27 3.81
CA GLY A 52 -5.02 4.73 3.74
C GLY A 52 -3.74 5.49 4.07
N VAL A 53 -2.97 5.04 5.06
CA VAL A 53 -1.66 5.62 5.41
C VAL A 53 -0.66 5.42 4.26
N THR A 54 -0.60 4.22 3.67
CA THR A 54 0.26 3.95 2.51
C THR A 54 -0.10 4.83 1.31
N GLU A 55 -1.38 5.08 1.06
CA GLU A 55 -1.83 5.98 -0.02
C GLU A 55 -1.39 7.44 0.21
N ILE A 56 -1.45 7.93 1.45
CA ILE A 56 -0.95 9.26 1.82
C ILE A 56 0.56 9.35 1.62
N GLU A 57 1.31 8.32 2.03
CA GLU A 57 2.76 8.26 1.85
C GLU A 57 3.14 8.31 0.36
N ILE A 58 2.46 7.54 -0.49
CA ILE A 58 2.65 7.58 -1.95
C ILE A 58 2.42 8.99 -2.49
N ARG A 59 1.29 9.61 -2.11
CA ARG A 59 0.94 10.95 -2.56
C ARG A 59 2.01 11.96 -2.14
N ASN A 60 2.46 11.89 -0.89
CA ASN A 60 3.49 12.78 -0.36
C ASN A 60 4.82 12.57 -1.10
N SER A 61 5.22 11.32 -1.34
CA SER A 61 6.47 11.01 -2.04
C SER A 61 6.47 11.53 -3.49
N ILE A 62 5.38 11.29 -4.23
CA ILE A 62 5.20 11.80 -5.60
C ILE A 62 5.20 13.34 -5.60
N SER A 63 4.47 13.96 -4.68
CA SER A 63 4.40 15.42 -4.55
C SER A 63 5.77 16.03 -4.25
N GLN A 64 6.53 15.46 -3.31
CA GLN A 64 7.87 15.92 -2.97
C GLN A 64 8.84 15.75 -4.14
N ALA A 65 8.81 14.62 -4.83
CA ALA A 65 9.67 14.40 -5.99
C ALA A 65 9.32 15.36 -7.14
N ARG A 66 8.04 15.66 -7.34
CA ARG A 66 7.60 16.71 -8.29
C ARG A 66 8.13 18.07 -7.91
N HIS A 67 7.98 18.45 -6.63
CA HIS A 67 8.50 19.71 -6.13
C HIS A 67 10.01 19.83 -6.36
N ARG A 68 10.79 18.76 -6.16
CA ARG A 68 12.23 18.75 -6.47
C ARG A 68 12.52 19.02 -7.95
N VAL A 69 11.76 18.39 -8.86
CA VAL A 69 11.88 18.65 -10.31
C VAL A 69 11.59 20.11 -10.63
N ASP A 70 10.51 20.66 -10.09
CA ASP A 70 10.06 22.03 -10.36
C ASP A 70 11.02 23.07 -9.76
N SER A 71 11.48 22.88 -8.51
CA SER A 71 12.48 23.74 -7.87
C SER A 71 13.78 23.76 -8.64
N PHE A 72 14.30 22.59 -9.03
CA PHE A 72 15.52 22.51 -9.81
C PHE A 72 15.38 23.21 -11.18
N ALA A 73 14.23 23.09 -11.84
CA ALA A 73 13.97 23.78 -13.10
C ALA A 73 13.99 25.31 -12.95
N VAL A 74 13.43 25.83 -11.86
CA VAL A 74 13.46 27.27 -11.54
C VAL A 74 14.88 27.74 -11.22
N GLU A 75 15.63 26.99 -10.42
CA GLU A 75 17.02 27.28 -10.08
C GLU A 75 17.91 27.29 -11.31
N LEU A 76 17.79 26.27 -12.17
CA LEU A 76 18.53 26.19 -13.42
C LEU A 76 18.23 27.36 -14.36
N LYS A 77 16.96 27.78 -14.42
CA LYS A 77 16.56 28.95 -15.20
C LYS A 77 17.22 30.23 -14.68
N LYS A 78 17.23 30.45 -13.36
CA LYS A 78 17.88 31.61 -12.74
C LYS A 78 19.39 31.58 -12.99
N PHE A 79 20.04 30.44 -12.72
CA PHE A 79 21.47 30.27 -12.94
C PHE A 79 21.88 30.59 -14.38
N LYS A 80 21.10 30.16 -15.38
CA LYS A 80 21.36 30.45 -16.79
C LYS A 80 21.16 31.92 -17.16
N ILE A 81 20.25 32.62 -16.51
CA ILE A 81 20.07 34.08 -16.69
C ILE A 81 21.30 34.81 -16.15
N ASP A 82 21.75 34.43 -14.95
CA ASP A 82 22.89 35.06 -14.29
C ASP A 82 24.24 34.67 -14.94
N ASN A 83 24.30 33.49 -15.58
CA ASN A 83 25.50 32.94 -16.20
C ASN A 83 25.21 32.42 -17.63
N PRO A 84 25.04 33.30 -18.64
CA PRO A 84 24.57 32.92 -19.96
C PRO A 84 25.48 31.93 -20.71
N THR A 85 26.78 31.95 -20.44
CA THR A 85 27.81 31.13 -21.09
C THR A 85 28.26 29.92 -20.26
N ALA A 86 27.67 29.69 -19.08
CA ALA A 86 28.08 28.58 -18.22
C ALA A 86 27.76 27.22 -18.83
N ASP A 87 28.67 26.27 -18.63
CA ASP A 87 28.41 24.86 -18.97
C ASP A 87 27.36 24.28 -18.03
N LEU A 88 26.34 23.64 -18.60
CA LEU A 88 25.21 23.05 -17.89
C LEU A 88 25.29 21.51 -17.84
N SER A 89 26.38 20.90 -18.28
CA SER A 89 26.56 19.43 -18.31
C SER A 89 26.29 18.77 -16.94
N SER A 90 26.87 19.30 -15.87
CA SER A 90 26.64 18.82 -14.49
C SER A 90 25.19 19.02 -14.03
N HIS A 91 24.58 20.17 -14.35
CA HIS A 91 23.18 20.45 -14.03
C HIS A 91 22.23 19.51 -14.76
N GLN A 92 22.52 19.17 -16.01
CA GLN A 92 21.74 18.23 -16.79
C GLN A 92 21.81 16.81 -16.22
N THR A 93 23.00 16.39 -15.75
CA THR A 93 23.18 15.10 -15.06
C THR A 93 22.35 15.04 -13.78
N LEU A 94 22.42 16.09 -12.96
CA LEU A 94 21.64 16.19 -11.73
C LEU A 94 20.13 16.21 -12.01
N PHE A 95 19.69 16.96 -13.02
CA PHE A 95 18.29 16.97 -13.44
C PHE A 95 17.76 15.58 -13.78
N TYR A 96 18.53 14.79 -14.54
CA TYR A 96 18.12 13.43 -14.87
C TYR A 96 18.05 12.51 -13.66
N SER A 97 18.93 12.70 -12.67
CA SER A 97 18.86 11.97 -11.40
C SER A 97 17.57 12.30 -10.64
N ILE A 98 17.24 13.58 -10.50
CA ILE A 98 16.00 14.04 -9.83
C ILE A 98 14.76 13.54 -10.57
N LEU A 99 14.77 13.61 -11.90
CA LEU A 99 13.68 13.13 -12.74
C LEU A 99 13.50 11.61 -12.64
N GLU A 100 14.59 10.86 -12.54
CA GLU A 100 14.57 9.42 -12.37
C GLU A 100 13.98 9.03 -11.01
N ASP A 101 14.34 9.74 -9.94
CA ASP A 101 13.71 9.59 -8.63
C ASP A 101 12.19 9.87 -8.70
N PHE A 102 11.79 10.93 -9.39
CA PHE A 102 10.36 11.21 -9.63
C PHE A 102 9.62 10.06 -10.32
N ILE A 103 10.22 9.45 -11.34
CA ILE A 103 9.62 8.29 -12.03
C ILE A 103 9.63 7.05 -11.13
N ASN A 104 10.68 6.84 -10.33
CA ASN A 104 10.74 5.74 -9.34
C ASN A 104 9.57 5.81 -8.34
N GLN A 105 9.16 7.02 -7.92
CA GLN A 105 8.00 7.16 -7.02
C GLN A 105 6.70 6.67 -7.67
N TYR A 106 6.48 6.97 -8.95
CA TYR A 106 5.33 6.42 -9.70
C TYR A 106 5.44 4.91 -9.88
N ASP A 107 6.63 4.37 -10.13
CA ASP A 107 6.81 2.93 -10.32
C ASP A 107 6.54 2.16 -9.04
N ARG A 108 7.04 2.64 -7.90
CA ARG A 108 6.72 2.09 -6.58
C ARG A 108 5.22 2.14 -6.28
N ALA A 109 4.55 3.23 -6.62
CA ALA A 109 3.11 3.36 -6.47
C ALA A 109 2.35 2.33 -7.35
N CYS A 110 2.80 2.13 -8.59
CA CYS A 110 2.25 1.14 -9.49
C CYS A 110 2.50 -0.30 -9.01
N MET A 111 3.65 -0.58 -8.42
CA MET A 111 3.95 -1.89 -7.81
C MET A 111 2.97 -2.19 -6.66
N LEU A 112 2.74 -1.23 -5.76
CA LEU A 112 1.76 -1.38 -4.67
C LEU A 112 0.32 -1.57 -5.19
N TYR A 113 -0.04 -0.92 -6.29
CA TYR A 113 -1.30 -1.17 -6.99
C TYR A 113 -1.40 -2.61 -7.53
N LEU A 114 -0.34 -3.10 -8.15
CA LEU A 114 -0.29 -4.47 -8.70
C LEU A 114 -0.42 -5.51 -7.58
N ASP A 115 0.22 -5.26 -6.43
CA ASP A 115 0.21 -6.10 -5.23
C ASP A 115 -1.10 -6.08 -4.43
N ASN A 116 -2.11 -5.28 -4.82
CA ASN A 116 -3.35 -5.05 -4.04
C ASN A 116 -3.11 -4.43 -2.65
N LYS A 117 -2.00 -3.71 -2.45
CA LYS A 117 -1.66 -3.08 -1.15
C LYS A 117 -2.34 -1.72 -0.94
N ILE A 118 -3.05 -1.21 -1.95
CA ILE A 118 -3.78 0.06 -1.94
C ILE A 118 -5.13 -0.09 -2.63
N ASP A 119 -6.06 0.85 -2.43
CA ASP A 119 -7.36 0.84 -3.10
C ASP A 119 -7.20 1.09 -4.61
N LYS A 120 -7.47 0.05 -5.40
CA LYS A 120 -7.34 0.09 -6.86
C LYS A 120 -8.27 1.09 -7.54
N LYS A 121 -9.50 1.28 -7.02
CA LYS A 121 -10.49 2.19 -7.62
C LYS A 121 -10.05 3.63 -7.41
N ARG A 122 -9.65 3.95 -6.17
CA ARG A 122 -9.14 5.28 -5.80
C ARG A 122 -7.85 5.60 -6.53
N PHE A 123 -6.89 4.67 -6.55
CA PHE A 123 -5.64 4.83 -7.27
C PHE A 123 -5.86 5.10 -8.77
N LYS A 124 -6.75 4.34 -9.43
CA LYS A 124 -7.09 4.58 -10.84
C LYS A 124 -7.72 5.95 -11.05
N LYS A 125 -8.63 6.38 -10.16
CA LYS A 125 -9.26 7.71 -10.26
C LYS A 125 -8.23 8.83 -10.16
N GLU A 126 -7.26 8.69 -9.27
CA GLU A 126 -6.24 9.70 -9.00
C GLU A 126 -5.16 9.74 -10.08
N TYR A 127 -4.54 8.60 -10.39
CA TYR A 127 -3.30 8.58 -11.18
C TYR A 127 -3.49 8.21 -12.66
N LYS A 128 -4.69 7.83 -13.12
CA LYS A 128 -4.89 7.40 -14.51
C LYS A 128 -4.39 8.43 -15.52
N LYS A 129 -4.79 9.70 -15.37
CA LYS A 129 -4.39 10.77 -16.30
C LYS A 129 -2.89 11.03 -16.25
N GLU A 130 -2.32 11.06 -15.06
CA GLU A 130 -0.88 11.30 -14.86
C GLU A 130 -0.02 10.20 -15.47
N LEU A 131 -0.38 8.93 -15.26
CA LEU A 131 0.34 7.79 -15.85
C LEU A 131 0.25 7.77 -17.38
N VAL A 132 -0.93 8.08 -17.94
CA VAL A 132 -1.08 8.23 -19.40
C VAL A 132 -0.17 9.34 -19.91
N ASN A 133 -0.17 10.50 -19.26
CA ASN A 133 0.69 11.62 -19.66
C ASN A 133 2.18 11.29 -19.53
N LEU A 134 2.57 10.59 -18.46
CA LEU A 134 3.96 10.19 -18.20
C LEU A 134 4.50 9.26 -19.30
N VAL A 135 3.69 8.29 -19.74
CA VAL A 135 4.08 7.29 -20.74
C VAL A 135 3.93 7.81 -22.17
N GLU A 136 2.86 8.54 -22.49
CA GLU A 136 2.53 8.91 -23.87
C GLU A 136 3.05 10.29 -24.28
N ASN A 137 2.88 11.27 -23.39
CA ASN A 137 3.04 12.69 -23.68
C ASN A 137 4.28 13.30 -23.01
N GLY A 138 5.04 12.49 -22.27
CA GLY A 138 6.24 12.95 -21.58
C GLY A 138 7.37 13.25 -22.55
N LYS A 139 8.04 14.39 -22.37
CA LYS A 139 9.32 14.74 -23.02
C LYS A 139 10.42 13.68 -22.84
N TYR A 140 10.20 12.70 -21.97
CA TYR A 140 11.15 11.66 -21.58
C TYR A 140 10.73 10.25 -21.98
N LYS A 141 9.65 10.10 -22.76
CA LYS A 141 9.14 8.82 -23.27
C LYS A 141 10.24 7.95 -23.87
N ASN A 142 11.06 8.53 -24.75
CA ASN A 142 12.11 7.79 -25.45
C ASN A 142 13.25 7.33 -24.52
N LYS A 143 13.49 8.05 -23.42
CA LYS A 143 14.56 7.73 -22.45
C LYS A 143 14.13 6.63 -21.48
N TYR A 144 12.93 6.74 -20.92
CA TYR A 144 12.50 5.89 -19.81
C TYR A 144 11.45 4.83 -20.17
N PHE A 145 10.69 5.02 -21.24
CA PHE A 145 9.58 4.14 -21.63
C PHE A 145 9.73 3.58 -23.05
N SER A 146 10.96 3.51 -23.57
CA SER A 146 11.24 2.83 -24.83
C SER A 146 11.13 1.32 -24.65
N LYS A 147 10.84 0.59 -25.74
CA LYS A 147 10.70 -0.89 -25.73
C LYS A 147 11.93 -1.64 -25.19
N LYS A 148 13.10 -0.99 -25.15
CA LYS A 148 14.36 -1.57 -24.66
C LYS A 148 14.64 -1.29 -23.18
N ASN A 149 13.90 -0.37 -22.56
CA ASN A 149 14.10 0.01 -21.17
C ASN A 149 13.03 -0.66 -20.29
N LEU A 150 13.43 -1.72 -19.58
CA LEU A 150 12.58 -2.50 -18.67
C LEU A 150 12.55 -1.95 -17.24
N ARG A 151 13.14 -0.78 -16.98
CA ARG A 151 13.30 -0.31 -15.60
C ARG A 151 11.99 0.05 -14.89
N PHE A 152 10.98 0.50 -15.63
CA PHE A 152 9.70 0.99 -15.09
C PHE A 152 8.53 0.10 -15.52
N GLU A 153 8.70 -1.21 -15.36
CA GLU A 153 7.72 -2.23 -15.76
C GLU A 153 6.38 -2.09 -15.05
N SER A 154 6.38 -1.66 -13.77
CA SER A 154 5.16 -1.50 -12.99
C SER A 154 4.30 -0.40 -13.58
N ILE A 155 4.89 0.76 -13.93
CA ILE A 155 4.20 1.86 -14.63
C ILE A 155 3.57 1.35 -15.92
N ILE A 156 4.35 0.67 -16.78
CA ILE A 156 3.88 0.18 -18.08
C ILE A 156 2.72 -0.82 -17.92
N SER A 157 2.83 -1.71 -16.94
CA SER A 157 1.82 -2.73 -16.65
C SER A 157 0.49 -2.10 -16.19
N VAL A 158 0.55 -1.13 -15.28
CA VAL A 158 -0.64 -0.41 -14.80
C VAL A 158 -1.24 0.46 -15.91
N TYR A 159 -0.40 1.17 -16.65
CA TYR A 159 -0.84 1.97 -17.80
C TYR A 159 -1.60 1.13 -18.83
N LYS A 160 -1.09 -0.05 -19.21
CA LYS A 160 -1.79 -0.99 -20.10
C LYS A 160 -3.15 -1.42 -19.53
N LYS A 161 -3.25 -1.66 -18.21
CA LYS A 161 -4.52 -1.97 -17.53
C LYS A 161 -5.51 -0.80 -17.53
N PHE A 162 -5.05 0.44 -17.63
CA PHE A 162 -5.91 1.62 -17.61
C PHE A 162 -6.40 2.06 -19.00
N LYS A 163 -5.70 1.64 -20.05
CA LYS A 163 -6.10 1.83 -21.45
C LYS A 163 -7.13 0.82 -21.97
N LYS A 164 -7.14 -0.39 -21.39
CA LYS A 164 -8.26 -1.32 -21.55
C LYS A 164 -9.51 -0.77 -20.87
#